data_AF-X0W550-F1
#
_entry.id   AF-X0W550-F1
#
_cell.length_a   1.000
_cell.length_b   1.000
_cell.length_c   1.000
_cell.angle_alpha   90.00
_cell.angle_beta   90.00
_cell.angle_gamma   90.00
#
_symmetry.space_group_name_H-M   'P 1'
#
loop_
_entity.id
_entity.type
_entity.pdbx_description
1 polymer ?
#
loop_
_entity_poly.entity_id
_entity_poly.type
_entity_poly.pdbx_seq_one_letter_code
_entity_poly.pdbx_strand_id
1 'polypeptide(L)'
;GVFGKWHLGDNYPFRPQDRGFDEVLIHGGGAIGNTPDYFGNDYFDDTYFHGNRPKKVTGYCTDVWFDSAMSFIKDCVQSDRPFFCYVPTNAAHGPYRVAESYKQLYDSDPRVPNASFYGMITNIDNNIARLMRFLKDNHLEDNTILIFMTDNGSTFGAPRGKGFNAGMRGAKGSEYEGGHRVPCFIHWPAGSLTGPRDIDTLTAHIDILPTLIDLCGLKKPAGPKLHGRSLKPLLYDRTGNWKDRVIVVDSQRMENLNKWRKCSVM
;
A
#
# COMPACT_ATOMS: atom_id res chain seq x y z
N GLY A 1 -0.18 -8.72 -11.10
CA GLY A 1 0.83 -9.32 -10.20
C GLY A 1 0.79 -8.68 -8.84
N VAL A 2 1.32 -9.37 -7.82
CA VAL A 2 1.55 -8.84 -6.47
C VAL A 2 3.00 -9.04 -6.05
N PHE A 3 3.59 -7.99 -5.48
CA PHE A 3 5.01 -7.95 -5.12
C PHE A 3 5.21 -7.35 -3.72
N GLY A 4 5.50 -8.19 -2.72
CA GLY A 4 5.73 -7.76 -1.34
C GLY A 4 4.92 -8.51 -0.28
N LYS A 5 4.20 -7.79 0.57
CA LYS A 5 3.44 -8.32 1.70
C LYS A 5 2.05 -8.80 1.28
N TRP A 6 1.64 -10.00 1.71
CA TRP A 6 0.27 -10.48 1.51
C TRP A 6 -0.62 -10.30 2.74
N HIS A 7 -0.33 -11.03 3.83
CA HIS A 7 -1.01 -10.91 5.12
C HIS A 7 -2.54 -11.11 5.09
N LEU A 8 -3.06 -11.86 4.12
CA LEU A 8 -4.48 -12.25 4.04
C LEU A 8 -4.69 -13.78 4.12
N GLY A 9 -3.66 -14.51 4.56
CA GLY A 9 -3.66 -15.96 4.73
C GLY A 9 -2.61 -16.63 3.84
N ASP A 10 -1.83 -17.55 4.43
CA ASP A 10 -0.71 -18.22 3.76
C ASP A 10 -1.10 -19.62 3.23
N ASN A 11 -2.32 -20.08 3.53
CA ASN A 11 -2.86 -21.37 3.11
C ASN A 11 -3.88 -21.24 1.99
N TYR A 12 -4.11 -22.31 1.23
CA TYR A 12 -5.25 -22.39 0.32
C TYR A 12 -6.57 -22.24 1.10
N PRO A 13 -7.59 -21.50 0.59
CA PRO A 13 -7.64 -20.77 -0.68
C PRO A 13 -7.36 -19.26 -0.51
N PHE A 14 -6.49 -18.88 0.42
CA PHE A 14 -6.24 -17.48 0.80
C PHE A 14 -4.95 -16.89 0.21
N ARG A 15 -4.09 -17.71 -0.40
CA ARG A 15 -2.84 -17.24 -1.04
C ARG A 15 -3.14 -16.37 -2.26
N PRO A 16 -2.26 -15.42 -2.65
CA PRO A 16 -2.56 -14.49 -3.74
C PRO A 16 -2.90 -15.16 -5.08
N GLN A 17 -2.21 -16.26 -5.43
CA GLN A 17 -2.48 -17.05 -6.63
C GLN A 17 -3.87 -17.70 -6.63
N ASP A 18 -4.45 -17.97 -5.45
CA ASP A 18 -5.82 -18.45 -5.32
C ASP A 18 -6.83 -17.27 -5.31
N ARG A 19 -6.35 -16.02 -5.24
CA ARG A 19 -7.15 -14.78 -5.19
C ARG A 19 -7.10 -13.97 -6.48
N GLY A 20 -6.67 -14.58 -7.59
CA GLY A 20 -6.67 -13.96 -8.92
C GLY A 20 -5.42 -13.17 -9.28
N PHE A 21 -4.31 -13.36 -8.57
CA PHE A 21 -3.01 -12.84 -9.01
C PHE A 21 -2.26 -13.89 -9.85
N ASP A 22 -2.01 -13.58 -11.13
CA ASP A 22 -1.29 -14.48 -12.04
C ASP A 22 0.22 -14.56 -11.74
N GLU A 23 0.81 -13.45 -11.30
CA GLU A 23 2.22 -13.33 -10.94
C GLU A 23 2.34 -12.88 -9.49
N VAL A 24 3.15 -13.62 -8.71
CA VAL A 24 3.20 -13.48 -7.24
C VAL A 24 4.64 -13.59 -6.80
N LEU A 25 5.18 -12.56 -6.15
CA LEU A 25 6.42 -12.65 -5.40
C LEU A 25 6.22 -12.01 -4.02
N ILE A 26 6.10 -12.83 -2.99
CA ILE A 26 5.75 -12.34 -1.65
C ILE A 26 6.64 -12.92 -0.55
N HIS A 27 6.73 -12.21 0.57
CA HIS A 27 7.19 -12.82 1.83
C HIS A 27 5.99 -13.38 2.61
N GLY A 28 6.25 -14.31 3.52
CA GLY A 28 5.20 -14.90 4.37
C GLY A 28 4.76 -13.97 5.51
N GLY A 29 3.49 -14.08 5.92
CA GLY A 29 2.96 -13.37 7.09
C GLY A 29 2.89 -11.84 6.96
N GLY A 30 2.91 -11.16 8.12
CA GLY A 30 2.66 -9.71 8.21
C GLY A 30 3.88 -8.78 8.09
N ALA A 31 5.09 -9.32 8.16
CA ALA A 31 6.38 -8.63 8.04
C ALA A 31 7.47 -9.65 7.75
N ILE A 32 8.56 -9.23 7.10
CA ILE A 32 9.75 -10.06 6.90
C ILE A 32 10.31 -10.48 8.27
N GLY A 33 10.64 -11.76 8.40
CA GLY A 33 11.11 -12.39 9.64
C GLY A 33 10.01 -12.89 10.58
N ASN A 34 8.72 -12.77 10.22
CA ASN A 34 7.65 -13.43 10.95
C ASN A 34 7.64 -14.95 10.69
N THR A 35 6.96 -15.72 11.54
CA THR A 35 6.93 -17.19 11.50
C THR A 35 6.62 -17.82 10.12
N PRO A 36 5.69 -17.28 9.30
CA PRO A 36 5.41 -17.85 7.98
C PRO A 36 6.44 -17.48 6.90
N ASP A 37 7.37 -16.58 7.21
CA ASP A 37 8.40 -16.14 6.27
C ASP A 37 9.54 -17.16 6.13
N TYR A 38 10.38 -17.00 5.12
CA TYR A 38 11.56 -17.85 4.96
C TYR A 38 12.58 -17.57 6.08
N PHE A 39 13.11 -18.64 6.69
CA PHE A 39 14.04 -18.53 7.79
C PHE A 39 15.33 -17.80 7.37
N GLY A 40 15.74 -16.81 8.16
CA GLY A 40 16.96 -16.05 7.94
C GLY A 40 16.78 -14.81 7.07
N ASN A 41 15.58 -14.52 6.58
CA ASN A 41 15.32 -13.27 5.86
C ASN A 41 15.60 -12.05 6.76
N ASP A 42 16.30 -11.06 6.21
CA ASP A 42 16.72 -9.87 6.92
C ASP A 42 16.56 -8.55 6.16
N TYR A 43 15.84 -8.58 5.04
CA TYR A 43 15.61 -7.51 4.07
C TYR A 43 16.65 -7.47 2.94
N PHE A 44 17.75 -8.21 3.01
CA PHE A 44 18.81 -8.21 2.02
C PHE A 44 19.11 -9.60 1.50
N ASP A 45 19.15 -9.73 0.17
CA ASP A 45 19.45 -11.00 -0.49
C ASP A 45 18.53 -12.12 0.00
N ASP A 46 17.25 -11.83 0.23
CA ASP A 46 16.31 -12.72 0.90
C ASP A 46 15.79 -13.85 -0.01
N THR A 47 15.07 -14.80 0.58
CA THR A 47 14.28 -15.79 -0.15
C THR A 47 12.79 -15.50 -0.02
N TYR A 48 12.11 -15.32 -1.14
CA TYR A 48 10.68 -15.04 -1.20
C TYR A 48 9.91 -16.15 -1.91
N PHE A 49 8.58 -16.14 -1.84
CA PHE A 49 7.75 -17.13 -2.52
C PHE A 49 7.27 -16.60 -3.87
N HIS A 50 7.78 -17.19 -4.94
CA HIS A 50 7.23 -17.05 -6.29
C HIS A 50 6.09 -18.05 -6.46
N GLY A 51 4.85 -17.60 -6.24
CA GLY A 51 3.70 -18.49 -6.05
C GLY A 51 3.89 -19.39 -4.82
N ASN A 52 4.15 -20.69 -5.04
CA ASN A 52 4.44 -21.65 -3.96
C ASN A 52 5.92 -22.04 -3.86
N ARG A 53 6.80 -21.45 -4.70
CA ARG A 53 8.20 -21.85 -4.79
C ARG A 53 9.11 -20.82 -4.12
N PRO A 54 9.95 -21.21 -3.16
CA PRO A 54 11.01 -20.34 -2.66
C PRO A 54 11.93 -19.90 -3.80
N LYS A 55 12.25 -18.61 -3.85
CA LYS A 55 13.09 -17.96 -4.84
C LYS A 55 14.03 -17.01 -4.12
N LYS A 56 15.33 -17.34 -4.14
CA LYS A 56 16.39 -16.45 -3.67
C LYS A 56 16.46 -15.24 -4.60
N VAL A 57 16.56 -14.05 -4.03
CA VAL A 57 16.77 -12.80 -4.74
C VAL A 57 18.02 -12.11 -4.19
N THR A 58 18.47 -11.06 -4.89
CA THR A 58 19.62 -10.24 -4.49
C THR A 58 19.17 -8.78 -4.39
N GLY A 59 19.67 -8.06 -3.40
CA GLY A 59 19.35 -6.67 -3.13
C GLY A 59 18.37 -6.47 -1.97
N TYR A 60 18.03 -5.20 -1.75
CA TYR A 60 17.13 -4.78 -0.69
C TYR A 60 15.67 -5.07 -1.06
N CYS A 61 14.88 -5.57 -0.10
CA CYS A 61 13.53 -6.09 -0.34
C CYS A 61 12.63 -5.13 -1.13
N THR A 62 12.66 -3.83 -0.78
CA THR A 62 11.81 -2.83 -1.42
C THR A 62 12.19 -2.63 -2.89
N ASP A 63 13.48 -2.63 -3.20
CA ASP A 63 13.97 -2.53 -4.58
C ASP A 63 13.51 -3.77 -5.39
N VAL A 64 13.63 -4.97 -4.81
CA VAL A 64 13.18 -6.23 -5.43
C VAL A 64 11.68 -6.20 -5.77
N TRP A 65 10.84 -5.65 -4.90
CA TRP A 65 9.39 -5.54 -5.15
C TRP A 65 9.10 -4.68 -6.38
N PHE A 66 9.75 -3.52 -6.47
CA PHE A 66 9.57 -2.60 -7.58
C PHE A 66 10.18 -3.12 -8.88
N ASP A 67 11.35 -3.77 -8.82
CA ASP A 67 11.97 -4.39 -10.00
C ASP A 67 11.11 -5.52 -10.55
N SER A 68 10.55 -6.36 -9.67
CA SER A 68 9.63 -7.43 -10.08
C SER A 68 8.33 -6.86 -10.66
N ALA A 69 7.80 -5.77 -10.07
CA ALA A 69 6.63 -5.07 -10.57
C ALA A 69 6.86 -4.48 -11.97
N MET A 70 7.98 -3.80 -12.20
CA MET A 70 8.34 -3.25 -13.51
C MET A 70 8.58 -4.35 -14.54
N SER A 71 9.21 -5.46 -14.16
CA SER A 71 9.36 -6.64 -15.04
C SER A 71 7.99 -7.20 -15.45
N PHE A 72 7.07 -7.39 -14.51
CA PHE A 72 5.73 -7.87 -14.79
C PHE A 72 4.95 -6.92 -15.71
N ILE A 73 5.02 -5.61 -15.46
CA ILE A 73 4.37 -4.61 -16.32
C ILE A 73 4.92 -4.70 -17.74
N LYS A 74 6.26 -4.80 -17.89
CA LYS A 74 6.92 -4.95 -19.18
C LYS A 74 6.42 -6.20 -19.92
N ASP A 75 6.34 -7.34 -19.23
CA ASP A 75 5.88 -8.60 -19.82
C ASP A 75 4.41 -8.53 -20.27
N CYS A 76 3.54 -7.88 -19.48
CA CYS A 76 2.16 -7.60 -19.86
C CYS A 76 2.07 -6.77 -21.14
N VAL A 77 2.84 -5.69 -21.23
CA VAL A 77 2.85 -4.79 -22.40
C VAL A 77 3.41 -5.49 -23.63
N GLN A 78 4.50 -6.25 -23.50
CA GLN A 78 5.05 -7.05 -24.60
C GLN A 78 4.08 -8.13 -25.11
N SER A 79 3.14 -8.54 -24.26
CA SER A 79 2.09 -9.50 -24.60
C SER A 79 0.76 -8.84 -25.00
N ASP A 80 0.72 -7.51 -25.18
CA ASP A 80 -0.48 -6.72 -25.49
C ASP A 80 -1.65 -6.96 -24.49
N ARG A 81 -1.33 -7.01 -23.19
CA ARG A 81 -2.31 -7.18 -22.12
C ARG A 81 -2.31 -6.00 -21.16
N PRO A 82 -3.48 -5.50 -20.72
CA PRO A 82 -3.53 -4.56 -19.60
C PRO A 82 -3.07 -5.25 -18.31
N PHE A 83 -2.63 -4.47 -17.34
CA PHE A 83 -2.12 -4.98 -16.07
C PHE A 83 -2.87 -4.42 -14.86
N PHE A 84 -2.94 -5.23 -13.81
CA PHE A 84 -3.14 -4.78 -12.44
C PHE A 84 -1.90 -5.18 -11.64
N CYS A 85 -1.20 -4.19 -11.08
CA CYS A 85 0.03 -4.40 -10.33
C CYS A 85 -0.12 -3.87 -8.91
N TYR A 86 -0.03 -4.76 -7.92
CA TYR A 86 -0.15 -4.42 -6.51
C TYR A 86 1.21 -4.58 -5.83
N VAL A 87 1.76 -3.48 -5.30
CA VAL A 87 3.09 -3.45 -4.66
C VAL A 87 2.97 -3.10 -3.17
N PRO A 88 2.48 -4.03 -2.34
CA PRO A 88 2.37 -3.83 -0.89
C PRO A 88 3.73 -3.95 -0.22
N THR A 89 4.49 -2.87 -0.17
CA THR A 89 5.79 -2.89 0.51
C THR A 89 5.62 -3.22 1.99
N ASN A 90 6.49 -4.08 2.53
CA ASN A 90 6.61 -4.25 3.98
C ASN A 90 7.28 -3.03 4.63
N ALA A 91 8.14 -2.32 3.91
CA ALA A 91 8.67 -1.03 4.34
C ALA A 91 7.53 0.00 4.51
N ALA A 92 7.57 0.91 5.50
CA ALA A 92 8.59 1.11 6.52
C ALA A 92 8.25 0.41 7.86
N HIS A 93 7.70 -0.81 7.82
CA HIS A 93 7.46 -1.61 9.03
C HIS A 93 8.77 -2.01 9.73
N GLY A 94 8.71 -2.25 11.05
CA GLY A 94 9.81 -2.87 11.78
C GLY A 94 10.20 -4.24 11.18
N PRO A 95 11.47 -4.69 11.27
CA PRO A 95 12.54 -4.27 12.19
C PRO A 95 13.43 -3.06 11.76
N TYR A 96 13.01 -2.20 10.83
CA TYR A 96 13.76 -0.99 10.44
C TYR A 96 15.18 -1.28 9.94
N ARG A 97 15.32 -2.31 9.10
CA ARG A 97 16.56 -2.62 8.38
C ARG A 97 16.54 -1.90 7.04
N VAL A 98 17.55 -1.08 6.78
CA VAL A 98 17.71 -0.30 5.55
C VAL A 98 19.20 -0.14 5.26
N ALA A 99 19.56 0.11 4.00
CA ALA A 99 20.96 0.32 3.65
C ALA A 99 21.50 1.56 4.38
N GLU A 100 22.77 1.49 4.80
CA GLU A 100 23.39 2.52 5.63
C GLU A 100 23.37 3.90 4.96
N SER A 101 23.49 3.96 3.62
CA SER A 101 23.38 5.19 2.85
C SER A 101 22.05 5.93 3.03
N TYR A 102 20.95 5.21 3.22
CA TYR A 102 19.64 5.81 3.48
C TYR A 102 19.49 6.24 4.95
N LYS A 103 20.04 5.46 5.88
CA LYS A 103 20.01 5.79 7.31
C LYS A 103 20.82 7.07 7.59
N GLN A 104 22.01 7.20 7.01
CA GLN A 104 22.93 8.33 7.24
C GLN A 104 22.36 9.69 6.84
N LEU A 105 21.36 9.73 5.95
CA LEU A 105 20.65 10.97 5.60
C LEU A 105 19.95 11.62 6.80
N TYR A 106 19.69 10.85 7.86
CA TYR A 106 18.91 11.26 9.00
C TYR A 106 19.63 11.12 10.36
N ASP A 107 20.81 10.49 10.40
CA ASP A 107 21.53 10.20 11.64
C ASP A 107 21.90 11.47 12.44
N SER A 108 22.07 12.61 11.78
CA SER A 108 22.43 13.89 12.40
C SER A 108 21.24 14.78 12.79
N ASP A 109 20.01 14.44 12.39
CA ASP A 109 18.84 15.26 12.68
C ASP A 109 18.16 14.82 14.00
N PRO A 110 18.27 15.61 15.08
CA PRO A 110 17.68 15.24 16.37
C PRO A 110 16.15 15.21 16.37
N ARG A 111 15.50 15.75 15.33
CA ARG A 111 14.05 15.72 15.15
C ARG A 111 13.59 14.37 14.57
N VAL A 112 14.50 13.57 14.01
CA VAL A 112 14.16 12.28 13.43
C VAL A 112 14.15 11.22 14.54
N PRO A 113 13.01 10.56 14.79
CA PRO A 113 12.86 9.57 15.86
C PRO A 113 13.69 8.31 15.64
N ASN A 114 13.90 7.96 14.38
CA ASN A 114 14.50 6.72 13.94
C ASN A 114 14.99 6.91 12.50
N ALA A 115 16.31 7.07 12.35
CA ALA A 115 16.95 7.33 11.06
C ALA A 115 16.68 6.20 10.04
N SER A 116 16.69 4.94 10.48
CA SER A 116 16.37 3.80 9.61
C SER A 116 14.95 3.84 9.06
N PHE A 117 13.95 4.17 9.90
CA PHE A 117 12.55 4.28 9.47
C PHE A 117 12.38 5.34 8.37
N TYR A 118 13.00 6.52 8.54
CA TYR A 118 12.97 7.57 7.53
C TYR A 118 13.77 7.18 6.29
N GLY A 119 14.91 6.50 6.45
CA GLY A 119 15.66 5.93 5.34
C GLY A 119 14.85 4.93 4.50
N MET A 120 14.01 4.11 5.13
CA MET A 120 13.09 3.22 4.41
C MET A 120 12.05 4.01 3.61
N ILE A 121 11.54 5.12 4.16
CA ILE A 121 10.61 6.02 3.44
C ILE A 121 11.30 6.64 2.22
N THR A 122 12.54 7.11 2.36
CA THR A 122 13.32 7.63 1.23
C THR A 122 13.54 6.57 0.16
N ASN A 123 13.81 5.32 0.55
CA ASN A 123 13.94 4.23 -0.41
C ASN A 123 12.60 3.94 -1.14
N ILE A 124 11.46 3.99 -0.44
CA ILE A 124 10.13 3.90 -1.08
C ILE A 124 9.95 5.04 -2.10
N ASP A 125 10.27 6.28 -1.71
CA ASP A 125 10.17 7.46 -2.59
C ASP A 125 11.03 7.30 -3.86
N ASN A 126 12.29 6.89 -3.69
CA ASN A 126 13.19 6.60 -4.81
C ASN A 126 12.64 5.51 -5.74
N ASN A 127 12.00 4.48 -5.18
CA ASN A 127 11.39 3.41 -5.97
C ASN A 127 10.11 3.83 -6.70
N ILE A 128 9.29 4.70 -6.09
CA ILE A 128 8.17 5.33 -6.78
C ILE A 128 8.69 6.20 -7.93
N ALA A 129 9.75 6.97 -7.73
CA ALA A 129 10.38 7.76 -8.79
C ALA A 129 10.92 6.88 -9.94
N ARG A 130 11.51 5.71 -9.62
CA ARG A 130 11.93 4.70 -10.61
C ARG A 130 10.73 4.18 -11.40
N LEU A 131 9.64 3.81 -10.72
CA LEU A 131 8.42 3.31 -11.36
C LEU A 131 7.79 4.36 -12.28
N MET A 132 7.65 5.60 -11.82
CA MET A 132 7.11 6.69 -12.63
C MET A 132 7.97 6.95 -13.87
N ARG A 133 9.30 6.95 -13.72
CA ARG A 133 10.22 7.06 -14.86
C ARG A 133 10.07 5.89 -15.82
N PHE A 134 10.00 4.66 -15.31
CA PHE A 134 9.77 3.47 -16.13
C PHE A 134 8.46 3.57 -16.92
N LEU A 135 7.36 4.00 -16.29
CA LEU A 135 6.08 4.19 -16.98
C LEU A 135 6.20 5.24 -18.08
N LYS A 136 6.90 6.35 -17.83
CA LYS A 136 7.12 7.40 -18.82
C LYS A 136 7.99 6.92 -20.00
N ASP A 137 9.14 6.33 -19.71
CA ASP A 137 10.11 5.87 -20.71
C ASP A 137 9.55 4.76 -21.61
N ASN A 138 8.55 4.01 -21.13
CA ASN A 138 7.85 2.98 -21.89
C ASN A 138 6.50 3.45 -22.45
N HIS A 139 6.19 4.74 -22.41
CA HIS A 139 4.95 5.34 -22.92
C HIS A 139 3.66 4.77 -22.29
N LEU A 140 3.72 4.37 -21.01
CA LEU A 140 2.63 3.81 -20.23
C LEU A 140 2.00 4.81 -19.27
N GLU A 141 2.70 5.91 -18.96
CA GLU A 141 2.29 6.93 -17.98
C GLU A 141 0.87 7.41 -18.23
N ASP A 142 0.55 7.79 -19.47
CA ASP A 142 -0.75 8.37 -19.80
C ASP A 142 -1.93 7.43 -19.48
N ASN A 143 -1.78 6.13 -19.77
CA ASN A 143 -2.84 5.14 -19.62
C ASN A 143 -2.69 4.27 -18.36
N THR A 144 -1.98 4.76 -17.33
CA THR A 144 -1.84 4.06 -16.05
C THR A 144 -2.51 4.85 -14.94
N ILE A 145 -3.43 4.22 -14.20
CA ILE A 145 -3.95 4.76 -12.94
C ILE A 145 -2.96 4.38 -11.83
N LEU A 146 -2.16 5.34 -11.38
CA LEU A 146 -1.22 5.16 -10.26
C LEU A 146 -1.89 5.59 -8.96
N ILE A 147 -1.93 4.69 -7.98
CA ILE A 147 -2.45 4.96 -6.64
C ILE A 147 -1.33 4.73 -5.62
N PHE A 148 -1.04 5.73 -4.80
CA PHE A 148 -0.19 5.59 -3.62
C PHE A 148 -1.02 5.77 -2.36
N MET A 149 -0.94 4.82 -1.43
CA MET A 149 -1.54 4.92 -0.10
C MET A 149 -0.82 4.03 0.91
N THR A 150 -1.06 4.25 2.20
CA THR A 150 -0.56 3.36 3.28
C THR A 150 -1.69 2.52 3.87
N ASP A 151 -1.34 1.40 4.52
CA ASP A 151 -2.30 0.44 5.09
C ASP A 151 -2.96 0.95 6.39
N ASN A 152 -2.22 1.71 7.19
CA ASN A 152 -2.62 2.31 8.46
C ASN A 152 -1.77 3.54 8.77
N GLY A 153 -2.10 4.25 9.85
CA GLY A 153 -1.29 5.35 10.37
C GLY A 153 0.08 4.92 10.90
N SER A 154 0.94 5.90 11.16
CA SER A 154 2.35 5.68 11.54
C SER A 154 2.50 5.03 12.92
N THR A 155 3.51 4.17 13.07
CA THR A 155 3.90 3.59 14.38
C THR A 155 4.58 4.63 15.29
N PHE A 156 5.10 5.73 14.72
CA PHE A 156 5.76 6.82 15.44
C PHE A 156 4.85 8.04 15.71
N GLY A 157 3.54 7.94 15.44
CA GLY A 157 2.56 8.99 15.78
C GLY A 157 2.34 9.18 17.30
N ALA A 158 1.49 10.13 17.69
CA ALA A 158 1.13 10.36 19.09
C ALA A 158 0.49 9.09 19.70
N PRO A 159 0.99 8.53 20.83
CA PRO A 159 1.63 9.18 21.97
C PRO A 159 3.15 8.95 22.07
N ARG A 160 3.80 8.34 21.05
CA ARG A 160 5.25 8.12 21.04
C ARG A 160 6.04 9.38 20.64
N GLY A 161 5.34 10.43 20.20
CA GLY A 161 5.74 11.85 20.24
C GLY A 161 6.94 12.26 19.40
N LYS A 162 7.59 11.33 18.68
CA LYS A 162 8.83 11.63 17.96
C LYS A 162 8.70 11.54 16.44
N GLY A 163 7.63 11.00 15.85
CA GLY A 163 7.43 10.96 14.39
C GLY A 163 6.36 11.92 13.89
N PHE A 164 6.34 12.16 12.57
CA PHE A 164 5.32 12.98 11.92
C PHE A 164 4.06 12.16 11.61
N ASN A 165 2.90 12.66 12.04
CA ASN A 165 1.57 12.13 11.71
C ASN A 165 0.55 13.27 11.44
N ALA A 166 1.02 14.42 10.95
CA ALA A 166 0.22 15.62 10.68
C ALA A 166 -0.59 16.15 11.89
N GLY A 167 -0.08 15.96 13.12
CA GLY A 167 -0.75 16.43 14.34
C GLY A 167 -1.99 15.62 14.73
N MET A 168 -2.25 14.50 14.06
CA MET A 168 -3.41 13.67 14.32
C MET A 168 -3.28 12.95 15.67
N ARG A 169 -4.42 12.75 16.36
CA ARG A 169 -4.46 11.97 17.60
C ARG A 169 -4.27 10.48 17.27
N GLY A 170 -3.45 9.78 18.05
CA GLY A 170 -3.25 8.34 17.89
C GLY A 170 -2.14 7.96 16.92
N ALA A 171 -1.88 6.66 16.87
CA ALA A 171 -0.86 6.00 16.06
C ALA A 171 -1.38 4.64 15.61
N LYS A 172 -0.60 3.89 14.82
CA LYS A 172 -0.94 2.54 14.34
C LYS A 172 -1.66 1.69 15.39
N GLY A 173 -2.87 1.23 15.06
CA GLY A 173 -3.70 0.40 15.94
C GLY A 173 -4.62 1.17 16.89
N SER A 174 -4.65 2.50 16.81
CA SER A 174 -5.67 3.34 17.44
C SER A 174 -6.86 3.57 16.52
N GLU A 175 -8.02 3.73 17.15
CA GLU A 175 -9.29 4.20 16.62
C GLU A 175 -9.30 5.70 16.26
N TYR A 176 -8.28 6.46 16.63
CA TYR A 176 -8.18 7.87 16.29
C TYR A 176 -7.51 8.08 14.94
N GLU A 177 -7.72 9.26 14.35
CA GLU A 177 -7.24 9.66 13.01
C GLU A 177 -5.79 9.23 12.72
N GLY A 178 -4.86 9.43 13.66
CA GLY A 178 -3.44 9.08 13.47
C GLY A 178 -3.17 7.57 13.38
N GLY A 179 -4.16 6.72 13.62
CA GLY A 179 -4.10 5.26 13.45
C GLY A 179 -4.63 4.73 12.12
N HIS A 180 -5.50 5.47 11.42
CA HIS A 180 -6.18 4.98 10.21
C HIS A 180 -6.39 6.01 9.09
N ARG A 181 -6.25 7.30 9.36
CA ARG A 181 -6.22 8.33 8.31
C ARG A 181 -4.82 8.37 7.71
N VAL A 182 -4.76 8.12 6.40
CA VAL A 182 -3.53 7.84 5.65
C VAL A 182 -3.49 8.70 4.39
N PRO A 183 -2.29 8.99 3.86
CA PRO A 183 -2.19 9.60 2.53
C PRO A 183 -2.80 8.66 1.48
N CYS A 184 -3.48 9.25 0.49
CA CYS A 184 -3.98 8.56 -0.70
C CYS A 184 -3.89 9.52 -1.88
N PHE A 185 -3.03 9.20 -2.85
CA PHE A 185 -2.85 9.98 -4.07
C PHE A 185 -3.26 9.13 -5.26
N ILE A 186 -3.97 9.75 -6.21
CA ILE A 186 -4.37 9.12 -7.48
C ILE A 186 -3.85 10.01 -8.61
N HIS A 187 -3.14 9.40 -9.56
CA HIS A 187 -2.60 10.07 -10.73
C HIS A 187 -2.95 9.27 -11.99
N TRP A 188 -3.56 9.93 -12.98
CA TRP A 188 -3.92 9.30 -14.26
C TRP A 188 -4.06 10.35 -15.37
N PRO A 189 -3.05 10.51 -16.25
CA PRO A 189 -3.06 11.58 -17.25
C PRO A 189 -4.14 11.49 -18.32
N ALA A 190 -4.34 10.34 -18.96
CA ALA A 190 -5.41 10.16 -19.95
C ALA A 190 -6.80 10.34 -19.31
N GLY A 191 -6.90 10.10 -18.01
CA GLY A 191 -8.09 10.38 -17.22
C GLY A 191 -8.22 11.81 -16.75
N SER A 192 -7.40 12.77 -17.18
CA SER A 192 -7.41 14.17 -16.69
C SER A 192 -7.28 14.31 -15.16
N LEU A 193 -6.65 13.33 -14.50
CA LEU A 193 -6.30 13.37 -13.08
C LEU A 193 -4.83 13.75 -12.93
N THR A 194 -4.51 14.94 -13.43
CA THR A 194 -3.19 15.56 -13.34
C THR A 194 -3.27 16.85 -12.53
N GLY A 195 -2.20 17.15 -11.80
CA GLY A 195 -2.10 18.35 -10.98
C GLY A 195 -2.57 18.20 -9.54
N PRO A 196 -2.21 19.16 -8.68
CA PRO A 196 -2.50 19.11 -7.25
C PRO A 196 -3.99 19.40 -7.01
N ARG A 197 -4.65 18.51 -6.26
CA ARG A 197 -6.01 18.73 -5.80
C ARG A 197 -6.32 17.89 -4.57
N ASP A 198 -6.80 18.56 -3.53
CA ASP A 198 -7.28 17.90 -2.32
C ASP A 198 -8.77 17.56 -2.42
N ILE A 199 -9.17 16.48 -1.76
CA ILE A 199 -10.57 16.05 -1.61
C ILE A 199 -10.83 15.88 -0.12
N ASP A 200 -11.48 16.87 0.50
CA ASP A 200 -11.74 16.90 1.94
C ASP A 200 -12.94 16.05 2.37
N THR A 201 -13.66 15.48 1.40
CA THR A 201 -14.84 14.66 1.67
C THR A 201 -14.47 13.30 2.26
N LEU A 202 -15.27 12.80 3.20
CA LEU A 202 -15.05 11.49 3.82
C LEU A 202 -15.05 10.36 2.78
N THR A 203 -13.92 9.68 2.69
CA THR A 203 -13.66 8.50 1.85
C THR A 203 -12.99 7.40 2.69
N ALA A 204 -12.94 6.17 2.17
CA ALA A 204 -12.28 5.06 2.82
C ALA A 204 -11.64 4.11 1.80
N HIS A 205 -10.66 3.30 2.24
CA HIS A 205 -9.99 2.29 1.41
C HIS A 205 -10.95 1.33 0.67
N ILE A 206 -12.13 1.05 1.24
CA ILE A 206 -13.19 0.22 0.62
C ILE A 206 -13.78 0.85 -0.66
N ASP A 207 -13.56 2.14 -0.89
CA ASP A 207 -14.02 2.87 -2.08
C ASP A 207 -13.09 2.65 -3.28
N ILE A 208 -11.86 2.19 -3.08
CA ILE A 208 -10.87 2.00 -4.17
C ILE A 208 -11.35 0.95 -5.17
N LEU A 209 -11.84 -0.21 -4.70
CA LEU A 209 -12.33 -1.28 -5.58
C LEU A 209 -13.47 -0.83 -6.51
N PRO A 210 -14.61 -0.28 -6.01
CA PRO A 210 -15.66 0.21 -6.89
C PRO A 210 -15.21 1.38 -7.77
N THR A 211 -14.25 2.19 -7.34
CA THR A 211 -13.66 3.25 -8.17
C THR A 211 -12.90 2.68 -9.35
N LEU A 212 -12.04 1.68 -9.14
CA LEU A 212 -11.29 1.03 -10.21
C LEU A 212 -12.21 0.30 -11.20
N ILE A 213 -13.27 -0.35 -10.71
CA ILE A 213 -14.29 -0.96 -11.58
C ILE A 213 -14.90 0.09 -12.52
N ASP A 214 -15.26 1.26 -11.99
CA ASP A 214 -15.90 2.35 -12.74
C ASP A 214 -14.93 3.08 -13.70
N LEU A 215 -13.72 3.41 -13.24
CA LEU A 215 -12.70 4.09 -14.07
C LEU A 215 -12.23 3.20 -15.23
N CYS A 216 -12.09 1.89 -15.00
CA CYS A 216 -11.67 0.94 -16.03
C CYS A 216 -12.84 0.42 -16.88
N GLY A 217 -14.08 0.90 -16.69
CA GLY A 217 -15.25 0.45 -17.44
C GLY A 217 -15.56 -1.05 -17.27
N LEU A 218 -15.19 -1.64 -16.14
CA LEU A 218 -15.36 -3.06 -15.86
C LEU A 218 -16.78 -3.36 -15.42
N LYS A 219 -17.27 -4.56 -15.75
CA LYS A 219 -18.50 -5.08 -15.15
C LYS A 219 -18.18 -5.58 -13.74
N LYS A 220 -18.89 -5.06 -12.74
CA LYS A 220 -18.80 -5.59 -11.38
C LYS A 220 -19.11 -7.10 -11.40
N PRO A 221 -18.22 -7.97 -10.89
CA PRO A 221 -18.49 -9.40 -10.84
C PRO A 221 -19.64 -9.72 -9.88
N ALA A 222 -20.31 -10.85 -10.11
CA ALA A 222 -21.29 -11.38 -9.18
C ALA A 222 -20.63 -11.63 -7.82
N GLY A 223 -21.35 -11.34 -6.73
CA GLY A 223 -20.80 -11.44 -5.39
C GLY A 223 -21.51 -10.54 -4.39
N PRO A 224 -20.98 -10.42 -3.17
CA PRO A 224 -21.59 -9.61 -2.14
C PRO A 224 -21.69 -8.13 -2.55
N LYS A 225 -22.59 -7.42 -1.87
CA LYS A 225 -22.67 -5.96 -1.99
C LYS A 225 -21.33 -5.36 -1.55
N LEU A 226 -20.80 -4.44 -2.34
CA LEU A 226 -19.64 -3.66 -1.94
C LEU A 226 -20.12 -2.57 -0.97
N HIS A 227 -19.44 -2.42 0.15
CA HIS A 227 -19.75 -1.36 1.12
C HIS A 227 -19.23 0.01 0.68
N GLY A 228 -18.15 0.04 -0.10
CA GLY A 228 -17.63 1.27 -0.68
C GLY A 228 -18.45 1.76 -1.88
N ARG A 229 -18.18 2.99 -2.28
CA ARG A 229 -18.77 3.66 -3.47
C ARG A 229 -17.67 4.20 -4.37
N SER A 230 -17.93 4.28 -5.68
CA SER A 230 -16.97 4.86 -6.63
C SER A 230 -16.69 6.31 -6.26
N LEU A 231 -15.41 6.67 -6.18
CA LEU A 231 -14.92 8.03 -5.98
C LEU A 231 -14.95 8.85 -7.27
N LYS A 232 -15.28 8.27 -8.42
CA LYS A 232 -15.31 8.96 -9.72
C LYS A 232 -16.07 10.30 -9.69
N PRO A 233 -17.24 10.43 -9.05
CA PRO A 233 -17.89 11.73 -8.88
C PRO A 233 -17.00 12.73 -8.14
N LEU A 234 -16.36 12.35 -7.03
CA LEU A 234 -15.41 13.23 -6.35
C LEU A 234 -14.19 13.54 -7.21
N LEU A 235 -13.72 12.59 -8.04
CA LEU A 235 -12.56 12.76 -8.91
C LEU A 235 -12.81 13.75 -10.06
N TYR A 236 -14.04 13.90 -10.55
CA TYR A 236 -14.34 14.74 -11.72
C TYR A 236 -15.31 15.89 -11.46
N ASP A 237 -16.27 15.68 -10.58
CA ASP A 237 -17.42 16.55 -10.37
C ASP A 237 -17.24 17.41 -9.10
N ARG A 238 -17.41 18.72 -9.26
CA ARG A 238 -17.33 19.71 -8.17
C ARG A 238 -18.70 20.02 -7.55
N THR A 239 -19.78 19.44 -8.07
CA THR A 239 -21.15 19.93 -7.85
C THR A 239 -21.88 19.38 -6.62
N GLY A 240 -21.16 18.73 -5.69
CA GLY A 240 -21.65 18.55 -4.32
C GLY A 240 -22.73 17.49 -4.11
N ASN A 241 -23.07 16.66 -5.11
CA ASN A 241 -24.07 15.61 -4.95
C ASN A 241 -23.51 14.32 -4.31
N TRP A 242 -22.61 14.48 -3.34
CA TRP A 242 -21.99 13.39 -2.59
C TRP A 242 -22.69 13.25 -1.24
N LYS A 243 -23.52 12.22 -1.09
CA LYS A 243 -24.28 12.01 0.15
C LYS A 243 -23.34 11.77 1.33
N ASP A 244 -23.66 12.36 2.47
CA ASP A 244 -22.99 12.06 3.73
C ASP A 244 -23.06 10.56 4.04
N ARG A 245 -22.03 10.07 4.73
CA ARG A 245 -21.91 8.68 5.16
C ARG A 245 -21.32 8.66 6.56
N VAL A 246 -21.52 7.55 7.24
CA VAL A 246 -20.88 7.25 8.51
C VAL A 246 -19.86 6.14 8.30
N ILE A 247 -18.66 6.30 8.84
CA ILE A 247 -17.67 5.23 8.89
C ILE A 247 -17.28 4.92 10.33
N VAL A 248 -17.39 3.63 10.65
CA VAL A 248 -17.02 3.11 11.96
C VAL A 248 -15.66 2.45 11.83
N VAL A 249 -14.73 2.83 12.71
CA VAL A 249 -13.43 2.19 12.88
C VAL A 249 -13.39 1.59 14.27
N ASP A 250 -13.01 0.33 14.39
CA ASP A 250 -12.82 -0.32 15.68
C ASP A 250 -11.52 -1.13 15.76
N SER A 251 -11.03 -1.34 16.98
CA SER A 251 -9.83 -2.16 17.24
C SER A 251 -10.04 -3.10 18.42
N GLN A 252 -10.38 -4.35 18.13
CA GLN A 252 -10.69 -5.34 19.15
C GLN A 252 -9.45 -6.10 19.61
N ARG A 253 -8.59 -6.64 18.72
CA ARG A 253 -7.38 -7.43 19.10
C ARG A 253 -7.60 -8.40 20.27
N MET A 254 -8.77 -9.02 20.34
CA MET A 254 -9.19 -9.97 21.36
C MET A 254 -10.08 -11.01 20.69
N GLU A 255 -10.08 -12.21 21.27
CA GLU A 255 -10.91 -13.32 20.82
C GLU A 255 -12.40 -13.03 21.04
N ASN A 256 -12.76 -12.58 22.25
CA ASN A 256 -14.13 -12.19 22.59
C ASN A 256 -14.33 -10.69 22.36
N LEU A 257 -15.20 -10.33 21.42
CA LEU A 257 -15.44 -8.94 21.02
C LEU A 257 -16.22 -8.20 22.12
N ASN A 258 -15.76 -7.00 22.46
CA ASN A 258 -16.45 -6.13 23.40
C ASN A 258 -17.08 -4.96 22.65
N LYS A 259 -18.40 -4.85 22.75
CA LYS A 259 -19.15 -3.76 22.11
C LYS A 259 -18.56 -2.40 22.50
N TRP A 260 -18.31 -1.55 21.51
CA TRP A 260 -17.77 -0.20 21.66
C TRP A 260 -16.34 -0.09 22.20
N ARG A 261 -15.58 -1.19 22.24
CA ARG A 261 -14.17 -1.12 22.63
C ARG A 261 -13.34 -0.49 21.51
N LYS A 262 -12.61 0.57 21.84
CA LYS A 262 -11.71 1.30 20.92
C LYS A 262 -12.37 1.54 19.56
N CYS A 263 -13.51 2.22 19.58
CA CYS A 263 -14.24 2.58 18.37
C CYS A 263 -14.31 4.09 18.19
N SER A 264 -14.28 4.52 16.93
CA SER A 264 -14.55 5.89 16.53
C SER A 264 -15.56 5.90 15.38
N VAL A 265 -16.21 7.05 15.21
CA VAL A 265 -17.18 7.31 14.16
C VAL A 265 -16.73 8.59 13.44
N MET A 266 -16.64 8.50 12.11
CA MET A 266 -16.39 9.62 11.19
C MET A 266 -17.66 9.92 10.40
#